data_AF-A0A5E4R6S1-F1
#
_entry.id   AF-A0A5E4R6S1-F1
#
_cell.length_a   1.000
_cell.length_b   1.000
_cell.length_c   1.000
_cell.angle_alpha   90.00
_cell.angle_beta   90.00
_cell.angle_gamma   90.00
#
_symmetry.space_group_name_H-M   'P 1'
#
loop_
_entity.id
_entity.type
_entity.pdbx_description
1 polymer ?
#
loop_
_entity_poly.entity_id
_entity_poly.type
_entity_poly.pdbx_seq_one_letter_code
_entity_poly.pdbx_strand_id
1 'polypeptide(L)'
;MANRTVKDAKSIRGTNPQYLIEKIIRSRIYDSKYWKEECFALTAELLVDKAMELRYIGGVHGGFIYPTPFLCLVLKMLQIQPEKDIVVEFIKNEEFKYVRALGAFYMRLTGTSVDCYKYLEPLYNDNRKLRRQNRQGQYELVHMDEFIDELLREERLCDVILPRIQKRSVLEENNELEPKISALDDDLDDEIPSDEDYIDVDTKENRREKTKKDKDRKRDRSHDRERHDKERKRERSRSRDRERRRERDRERERDRDRPRERDREKERRDRHDTERRRDRGRY
;
A
#
# COMPACT_ATOMS: atom_id res chain seq x y z
N MET A 1 18.72 5.70 -31.50
CA MET A 1 19.02 5.24 -30.13
C MET A 1 17.91 4.29 -29.70
N ALA A 2 18.25 3.08 -29.26
CA ALA A 2 17.29 2.02 -28.91
C ALA A 2 16.35 2.35 -27.73
N ASN A 3 16.64 3.42 -26.98
CA ASN A 3 15.87 3.84 -25.79
C ASN A 3 14.87 4.99 -26.08
N ARG A 4 14.71 5.39 -27.34
CA ARG A 4 13.69 6.39 -27.71
C ARG A 4 12.31 5.71 -27.75
N THR A 5 11.27 6.42 -27.33
CA THR A 5 9.88 5.98 -27.49
C THR A 5 9.61 5.74 -28.97
N VAL A 6 8.81 4.71 -29.28
CA VAL A 6 8.42 4.45 -30.68
C VAL A 6 7.74 5.68 -31.28
N LYS A 7 7.95 5.91 -32.59
CA LYS A 7 7.51 7.15 -33.24
C LYS A 7 5.98 7.32 -33.26
N ASP A 8 5.27 6.19 -33.23
CA ASP A 8 3.81 6.15 -33.26
C ASP A 8 3.18 6.28 -31.87
N ALA A 9 4.01 6.42 -30.82
CA ALA A 9 3.51 6.56 -29.47
C ALA A 9 2.83 7.92 -29.25
N LYS A 10 1.60 7.89 -28.77
CA LYS A 10 0.83 9.05 -28.33
C LYS A 10 1.41 9.60 -27.03
N SER A 11 1.52 10.92 -26.95
CA SER A 11 1.84 11.61 -25.70
C SER A 11 0.78 11.32 -24.65
N ILE A 12 1.22 10.93 -23.45
CA ILE A 12 0.33 10.67 -22.32
C ILE A 12 0.40 11.90 -21.42
N ARG A 13 -0.77 12.50 -21.16
CA ARG A 13 -0.91 13.70 -20.31
C ARG A 13 0.02 14.85 -20.74
N GLY A 14 0.15 15.05 -22.05
CA GLY A 14 0.97 16.12 -22.63
C GLY A 14 2.49 15.91 -22.53
N THR A 15 2.95 14.74 -22.07
CA THR A 15 4.38 14.41 -21.94
C THR A 15 4.72 13.11 -22.65
N ASN A 16 6.01 12.87 -22.88
CA ASN A 16 6.46 11.57 -23.36
C ASN A 16 6.07 10.50 -22.32
N PRO A 17 5.46 9.37 -22.72
CA PRO A 17 5.11 8.26 -21.81
C PRO A 17 6.25 7.83 -20.89
N GLN A 18 7.50 7.84 -21.38
CA GLN A 18 8.65 7.49 -20.57
C GLN A 18 8.93 8.50 -19.46
N TYR A 19 8.47 9.75 -19.54
CA TYR A 19 8.68 10.76 -18.49
C TYR A 19 7.83 10.53 -17.24
N LEU A 20 6.89 9.59 -17.27
CA LEU A 20 6.18 9.15 -16.07
C LEU A 20 7.12 8.51 -15.03
N ILE A 21 8.26 7.96 -15.47
CA ILE A 21 9.30 7.46 -14.58
C ILE A 21 10.39 8.52 -14.42
N GLU A 22 10.80 8.78 -13.17
CA GLU A 22 11.81 9.78 -12.83
C GLU A 22 13.11 9.57 -13.63
N LYS A 23 13.79 10.68 -14.00
CA LYS A 23 15.00 10.65 -14.82
C LYS A 23 16.11 9.77 -14.22
N ILE A 24 16.31 9.83 -12.90
CA ILE A 24 17.35 9.07 -12.19
C ILE A 24 17.09 7.56 -12.35
N ILE A 25 15.83 7.15 -12.13
CA ILE A 25 15.41 5.75 -12.23
C ILE A 25 15.56 5.25 -13.67
N ARG A 26 15.19 6.04 -14.68
CA ARG A 26 15.34 5.63 -16.08
C ARG A 26 16.78 5.43 -16.51
N SER A 27 17.67 6.33 -16.12
CA SER A 27 19.11 6.14 -16.35
C SER A 27 19.58 4.81 -15.75
N ARG A 28 19.16 4.48 -14.52
CA ARG A 28 19.48 3.19 -13.88
C ARG A 28 18.86 1.99 -14.60
N ILE A 29 17.64 2.12 -15.11
CA ILE A 29 16.99 1.07 -15.91
C ILE A 29 17.79 0.81 -17.18
N TYR A 30 18.14 1.83 -17.97
CA TYR A 30 18.91 1.65 -19.19
C TYR A 30 20.29 1.06 -18.96
N ASP A 31 20.90 1.33 -17.81
CA ASP A 31 22.20 0.78 -17.43
C ASP A 31 22.13 -0.65 -16.90
N SER A 32 20.95 -1.10 -16.47
CA SER A 32 20.75 -2.42 -15.87
C SER A 32 21.03 -3.57 -16.84
N LYS A 33 21.50 -4.69 -16.29
CA LYS A 33 21.75 -5.92 -17.05
C LYS A 33 20.47 -6.45 -17.69
N TYR A 34 19.38 -6.50 -16.92
CA TYR A 34 18.08 -6.96 -17.39
C TYR A 34 17.57 -6.13 -18.59
N TRP A 35 17.73 -4.80 -18.58
CA TRP A 35 17.32 -3.99 -19.72
C TRP A 35 18.11 -4.29 -21.00
N LYS A 36 19.42 -4.48 -20.86
CA LYS A 36 20.32 -4.71 -22.00
C LYS A 36 20.18 -6.11 -22.60
N GLU A 37 19.84 -7.11 -21.80
CA GLU A 37 19.70 -8.49 -22.24
C GLU A 37 18.25 -8.82 -22.63
N GLU A 38 17.29 -8.49 -21.76
CA GLU A 38 15.91 -8.96 -21.86
C GLU A 38 14.95 -7.92 -22.46
N CYS A 39 15.23 -6.62 -22.31
CA CYS A 39 14.40 -5.55 -22.88
C CYS A 39 14.93 -5.03 -24.23
N PHE A 40 16.01 -5.62 -24.75
CA PHE A 40 16.56 -5.27 -26.05
C PHE A 40 15.66 -5.81 -27.17
N ALA A 41 15.26 -4.92 -28.09
CA ALA A 41 14.36 -5.25 -29.21
C ALA A 41 13.03 -5.95 -28.83
N LEU A 42 12.61 -5.90 -27.56
CA LEU A 42 11.34 -6.49 -27.12
C LEU A 42 10.16 -5.81 -27.81
N THR A 43 9.27 -6.62 -28.40
CA THR A 43 8.01 -6.22 -29.02
C THR A 43 6.84 -6.46 -28.06
N ALA A 44 5.62 -6.02 -28.41
CA ALA A 44 4.44 -6.24 -27.58
C ALA A 44 4.10 -7.73 -27.39
N GLU A 45 4.34 -8.56 -28.41
CA GLU A 45 4.09 -10.01 -28.37
C GLU A 45 5.04 -10.73 -27.39
N LEU A 46 6.35 -10.47 -27.51
CA LEU A 46 7.37 -11.09 -26.66
C LEU A 46 7.36 -10.57 -25.22
N LEU A 47 6.59 -9.50 -24.95
CA LEU A 47 6.49 -8.93 -23.63
C LEU A 47 5.76 -9.87 -22.66
N VAL A 48 4.83 -10.68 -23.15
CA VAL A 48 4.10 -11.66 -22.34
C VAL A 48 5.05 -12.70 -21.76
N ASP A 49 5.95 -13.24 -22.59
CA ASP A 49 6.94 -14.23 -22.18
C ASP A 49 7.80 -13.72 -21.02
N LYS A 50 8.28 -12.49 -21.13
CA LYS A 50 9.08 -11.85 -20.08
C LYS A 50 8.27 -11.49 -18.84
N ALA A 51 7.00 -11.14 -19.01
CA ALA A 51 6.11 -10.87 -17.89
C ALA A 51 5.75 -12.15 -17.12
N MET A 52 5.68 -13.31 -17.77
CA MET A 52 5.48 -14.62 -17.12
C MET A 52 6.69 -15.04 -16.25
N GLU A 53 7.91 -14.66 -16.65
CA GLU A 53 9.13 -14.94 -15.87
C GLU A 53 9.25 -14.12 -14.58
N LEU A 54 8.39 -13.11 -14.38
CA LEU A 54 8.40 -12.28 -13.18
C LEU A 54 8.07 -13.10 -11.93
N ARG A 55 8.81 -12.83 -10.84
CA ARG A 55 8.67 -13.55 -9.56
C ARG A 55 8.31 -12.65 -8.38
N TYR A 56 8.37 -11.34 -8.58
CA TYR A 56 8.10 -10.34 -7.54
C TYR A 56 7.77 -8.99 -8.20
N ILE A 57 7.03 -8.17 -7.47
CA ILE A 57 6.76 -6.76 -7.78
C ILE A 57 7.72 -5.87 -6.99
N GLY A 58 8.05 -4.70 -7.51
CA GLY A 58 8.93 -3.77 -6.81
C GLY A 58 9.34 -2.57 -7.66
N GLY A 59 9.94 -1.59 -7.01
CA GLY A 59 10.49 -0.41 -7.67
C GLY A 59 11.99 -0.54 -7.85
N VAL A 60 12.73 0.21 -7.03
CA VAL A 60 14.19 0.17 -6.94
C VAL A 60 14.63 -0.33 -5.56
N HIS A 61 15.76 -1.02 -5.50
CA HIS A 61 16.31 -1.52 -4.24
C HIS A 61 17.81 -1.21 -4.09
N GLY A 62 18.26 -1.17 -2.83
CA GLY A 62 19.64 -0.92 -2.46
C GLY A 62 20.10 0.53 -2.62
N GLY A 63 21.29 0.83 -2.10
CA GLY A 63 21.86 2.19 -2.15
C GLY A 63 22.24 2.69 -3.54
N PHE A 64 22.42 1.78 -4.50
CA PHE A 64 22.74 2.13 -5.88
C PHE A 64 21.51 2.28 -6.78
N ILE A 65 20.29 2.13 -6.24
CA ILE A 65 19.03 2.26 -6.99
C ILE A 65 18.98 1.19 -8.10
N TYR A 66 19.08 -0.08 -7.71
CA TYR A 66 18.93 -1.19 -8.65
C TYR A 66 17.46 -1.34 -9.03
N PRO A 67 17.10 -1.22 -10.32
CA PRO A 67 15.73 -1.39 -10.75
C PRO A 67 15.35 -2.87 -10.78
N THR A 68 14.14 -3.17 -10.35
CA THR A 68 13.59 -4.52 -10.46
C THR A 68 13.21 -4.86 -11.90
N PRO A 69 13.16 -6.15 -12.28
CA PRO A 69 12.64 -6.59 -13.58
C PRO A 69 11.23 -6.08 -13.85
N PHE A 70 10.36 -6.06 -12.82
CA PHE A 70 9.02 -5.49 -12.89
C PHE A 70 9.05 -4.05 -13.40
N LEU A 71 9.84 -3.18 -12.74
CA LEU A 71 9.96 -1.78 -13.14
C LEU A 71 10.60 -1.60 -14.53
N CYS A 72 11.53 -2.48 -14.90
CA CYS A 72 12.11 -2.48 -16.25
C CYS A 72 11.06 -2.77 -17.32
N LEU A 73 10.22 -3.80 -17.11
CA LEU A 73 9.14 -4.13 -18.03
C LEU A 73 8.08 -3.03 -18.11
N VAL A 74 7.75 -2.37 -16.99
CA VAL A 74 6.87 -1.19 -17.01
C VAL A 74 7.44 -0.09 -17.90
N LEU A 75 8.72 0.26 -17.74
CA LEU A 75 9.35 1.27 -18.61
C LEU A 75 9.33 0.83 -20.08
N LYS A 76 9.51 -0.47 -20.34
CA LYS A 76 9.45 -1.02 -21.69
C LYS A 76 8.04 -0.92 -22.28
N MET A 77 7.00 -1.22 -21.51
CA MET A 77 5.61 -1.00 -21.91
C MET A 77 5.34 0.47 -22.21
N LEU A 78 5.85 1.41 -21.39
CA LEU A 78 5.74 2.85 -21.68
C LEU A 78 6.51 3.27 -22.94
N GLN A 79 7.59 2.56 -23.30
CA GLN A 79 8.36 2.83 -24.50
C GLN A 79 7.64 2.33 -25.77
N ILE A 80 7.09 1.12 -25.73
CA ILE A 80 6.40 0.47 -26.86
C ILE A 80 4.98 1.01 -27.01
N GLN A 81 4.33 1.34 -25.90
CA GLN A 81 2.92 1.70 -25.79
C GLN A 81 2.01 0.64 -26.45
N PRO A 82 1.85 -0.54 -25.83
CA PRO A 82 0.96 -1.57 -26.37
C PRO A 82 -0.48 -1.05 -26.47
N GLU A 83 -1.25 -1.66 -27.38
CA GLU A 83 -2.67 -1.36 -27.54
C GLU A 83 -3.45 -1.67 -26.27
N LYS A 84 -4.56 -0.93 -26.06
CA LYS A 84 -5.38 -1.06 -24.85
C LYS A 84 -5.91 -2.50 -24.69
N ASP A 85 -6.22 -3.18 -25.78
CA ASP A 85 -6.75 -4.55 -25.76
C ASP A 85 -5.73 -5.55 -25.19
N ILE A 86 -4.46 -5.43 -25.58
CA ILE A 86 -3.37 -6.26 -25.01
C ILE A 86 -3.26 -6.05 -23.50
N VAL A 87 -3.39 -4.80 -23.03
CA VAL A 87 -3.32 -4.51 -21.59
C VAL A 87 -4.53 -5.07 -20.85
N VAL A 88 -5.73 -4.99 -21.45
CA VAL A 88 -6.94 -5.58 -20.89
C VAL A 88 -6.82 -7.11 -20.84
N GLU A 89 -6.22 -7.75 -21.84
CA GLU A 89 -5.90 -9.18 -21.82
C GLU A 89 -4.94 -9.53 -20.69
N PHE A 90 -3.93 -8.70 -20.40
CA PHE A 90 -3.02 -8.93 -19.27
C PHE A 90 -3.74 -8.87 -17.93
N ILE A 91 -4.72 -7.97 -17.80
CA ILE A 91 -5.54 -7.84 -16.59
C ILE A 91 -6.47 -9.04 -16.42
N LYS A 92 -7.13 -9.45 -17.51
CA LYS A 92 -8.02 -10.61 -17.53
C LYS A 92 -7.29 -11.94 -17.35
N ASN A 93 -5.98 -11.99 -17.59
CA ASN A 93 -5.21 -13.21 -17.39
C ASN A 93 -5.24 -13.65 -15.91
N GLU A 94 -5.82 -14.83 -15.68
CA GLU A 94 -5.99 -15.41 -14.34
C GLU A 94 -4.89 -16.39 -13.96
N GLU A 95 -3.97 -16.74 -14.86
CA GLU A 95 -2.95 -17.75 -14.58
C GLU A 95 -1.72 -17.08 -13.96
N PHE A 96 -1.34 -15.92 -14.48
CA PHE A 96 -0.12 -15.22 -14.09
C PHE A 96 -0.41 -13.95 -13.29
N LYS A 97 -0.35 -14.10 -11.96
CA LYS A 97 -0.56 -12.98 -11.02
C LYS A 97 0.36 -11.78 -11.28
N TYR A 98 1.61 -11.99 -11.69
CA TYR A 98 2.53 -10.87 -11.96
C TYR A 98 2.25 -10.15 -13.28
N VAL A 99 1.71 -10.85 -14.28
CA VAL A 99 1.24 -10.25 -15.54
C VAL A 99 0.04 -9.35 -15.26
N ARG A 100 -0.90 -9.83 -14.44
CA ARG A 100 -2.05 -9.05 -13.96
C ARG A 100 -1.62 -7.78 -13.22
N ALA A 101 -0.69 -7.90 -12.26
CA ALA A 101 -0.13 -6.74 -11.55
C ALA A 101 0.57 -5.75 -12.50
N LEU A 102 1.29 -6.24 -13.51
CA LEU A 102 1.98 -5.41 -14.49
C LEU A 102 0.98 -4.64 -15.37
N GLY A 103 -0.07 -5.31 -15.86
CA GLY A 103 -1.15 -4.70 -16.63
C GLY A 103 -1.90 -3.65 -15.81
N ALA A 104 -2.24 -3.95 -14.56
CA ALA A 104 -2.88 -3.02 -13.64
C ALA A 104 -2.03 -1.75 -13.40
N PHE A 105 -0.73 -1.93 -13.14
CA PHE A 105 0.20 -0.81 -12.96
C PHE A 105 0.29 0.08 -14.22
N TYR A 106 0.37 -0.54 -15.40
CA TYR A 106 0.42 0.19 -16.65
C TYR A 106 -0.90 0.94 -16.97
N MET A 107 -2.05 0.31 -16.73
CA MET A 107 -3.36 0.98 -16.86
C MET A 107 -3.45 2.19 -15.93
N ARG A 108 -2.96 2.06 -14.70
CA ARG A 108 -2.98 3.16 -13.74
C ARG A 108 -2.14 4.37 -14.17
N LEU A 109 -1.03 4.14 -14.88
CA LEU A 109 -0.16 5.20 -15.39
C LEU A 109 -0.69 5.87 -16.65
N THR A 110 -1.27 5.09 -17.56
CA THR A 110 -1.59 5.52 -18.93
C THR A 110 -3.08 5.76 -19.18
N GLY A 111 -3.93 5.08 -18.42
CA GLY A 111 -5.38 5.10 -18.56
C GLY A 111 -6.04 6.38 -18.07
N THR A 112 -7.30 6.55 -18.51
CA THR A 112 -8.21 7.57 -17.97
C THR A 112 -8.68 7.15 -16.58
N SER A 113 -9.19 8.09 -15.77
CA SER A 113 -9.70 7.77 -14.43
C SER A 113 -10.84 6.75 -14.49
N VAL A 114 -11.75 6.87 -15.46
CA VAL A 114 -12.86 5.93 -15.69
C VAL A 114 -12.34 4.52 -15.99
N ASP A 115 -11.36 4.41 -16.90
CA ASP A 115 -10.76 3.11 -17.24
C ASP A 115 -10.04 2.48 -16.04
N CYS A 116 -9.35 3.28 -15.23
CA CYS A 116 -8.69 2.78 -14.03
C CYS A 116 -9.71 2.11 -13.10
N TYR A 117 -10.82 2.78 -12.80
CA TYR A 117 -11.86 2.23 -11.93
C TYR A 117 -12.52 0.98 -12.54
N LYS A 118 -12.94 1.04 -13.81
CA LYS A 118 -13.63 -0.06 -14.49
C LYS A 118 -12.81 -1.36 -14.55
N TYR A 119 -11.51 -1.28 -14.81
CA TYR A 119 -10.66 -2.46 -14.98
C TYR A 119 -9.95 -2.90 -13.70
N LEU A 120 -9.71 -2.00 -12.74
CA LEU A 120 -9.03 -2.34 -11.49
C LEU A 120 -10.00 -2.82 -10.41
N GLU A 121 -11.26 -2.37 -10.41
CA GLU A 121 -12.22 -2.79 -9.38
C GLU A 121 -12.52 -4.30 -9.35
N PRO A 122 -12.67 -4.99 -10.50
CA PRO A 122 -12.84 -6.45 -10.48
C PRO A 122 -11.65 -7.18 -9.86
N LEU A 123 -10.47 -6.56 -9.82
CA LEU A 123 -9.27 -7.17 -9.25
C LEU A 123 -9.25 -7.16 -7.72
N TYR A 124 -10.18 -6.45 -7.06
CA TYR A 124 -10.34 -6.54 -5.59
C TYR A 124 -10.77 -7.93 -5.13
N ASN A 125 -11.38 -8.73 -6.01
CA ASN A 125 -11.78 -10.10 -5.69
C ASN A 125 -10.57 -11.07 -5.71
N ASP A 126 -9.40 -10.63 -6.21
CA ASP A 126 -8.19 -11.44 -6.26
C ASP A 126 -7.39 -11.31 -4.95
N ASN A 127 -7.45 -12.35 -4.12
CA ASN A 127 -6.74 -12.41 -2.84
C ASN A 127 -5.40 -13.17 -2.93
N ARG A 128 -4.80 -13.28 -4.12
CA ARG A 128 -3.56 -14.03 -4.30
C ARG A 128 -2.35 -13.29 -3.71
N LYS A 129 -1.47 -14.07 -3.10
CA LYS A 129 -0.23 -13.58 -2.49
C LYS A 129 0.80 -13.20 -3.56
N LEU A 130 1.27 -11.97 -3.51
CA LEU A 130 2.37 -11.40 -4.27
C LEU A 130 3.61 -11.23 -3.38
N ARG A 131 4.77 -11.35 -4.01
CA ARG A 131 6.05 -11.04 -3.37
C ARG A 131 6.45 -9.62 -3.76
N ARG A 132 6.56 -8.71 -2.79
CA ARG A 132 7.02 -7.34 -2.99
C ARG A 132 8.47 -7.20 -2.55
N GLN A 133 9.29 -6.52 -3.34
CA GLN A 133 10.66 -6.18 -2.96
C GLN A 133 10.72 -4.73 -2.45
N ASN A 134 11.24 -4.56 -1.24
CA ASN A 134 11.40 -3.26 -0.61
C ASN A 134 12.67 -2.54 -1.05
N ARG A 135 12.75 -1.25 -0.72
CA ARG A 135 13.92 -0.39 -0.93
C ARG A 135 15.20 -0.99 -0.34
N GLN A 136 15.10 -1.74 0.76
CA GLN A 136 16.25 -2.41 1.41
C GLN A 136 16.61 -3.76 0.75
N GLY A 137 15.83 -4.22 -0.22
CA GLY A 137 16.03 -5.50 -0.92
C GLY A 137 15.41 -6.71 -0.22
N GLN A 138 14.77 -6.52 0.93
CA GLN A 138 13.98 -7.54 1.61
C GLN A 138 12.66 -7.79 0.87
N TYR A 139 12.13 -9.00 1.01
CA TYR A 139 10.88 -9.40 0.38
C TYR A 139 9.76 -9.45 1.41
N GLU A 140 8.68 -8.77 1.10
CA GLU A 140 7.44 -8.75 1.86
C GLU A 140 6.35 -9.46 1.09
N LEU A 141 5.38 -9.98 1.82
CA LEU A 141 4.21 -10.63 1.28
C LEU A 141 3.07 -9.62 1.28
N VAL A 142 2.50 -9.39 0.11
CA VAL A 142 1.38 -8.46 -0.13
C VAL A 142 0.32 -9.21 -0.92
N HIS A 143 -0.94 -8.84 -0.82
CA HIS A 143 -2.01 -9.45 -1.61
C HIS A 143 -2.31 -8.62 -2.87
N MET A 144 -3.01 -9.20 -3.85
CA MET A 144 -3.32 -8.50 -5.10
C MET A 144 -4.30 -7.35 -4.86
N ASP A 145 -5.40 -7.60 -4.15
CA ASP A 145 -6.35 -6.59 -3.65
C ASP A 145 -5.65 -5.42 -2.92
N GLU A 146 -4.72 -5.70 -1.99
CA GLU A 146 -3.93 -4.68 -1.30
C GLU A 146 -3.09 -3.86 -2.29
N PHE A 147 -2.44 -4.52 -3.26
CA PHE A 147 -1.65 -3.84 -4.29
C PHE A 147 -2.51 -2.96 -5.20
N ILE A 148 -3.74 -3.38 -5.53
CA ILE A 148 -4.68 -2.60 -6.33
C ILE A 148 -5.24 -1.42 -5.53
N ASP A 149 -5.50 -1.59 -4.23
CA ASP A 149 -5.93 -0.49 -3.36
C ASP A 149 -4.85 0.60 -3.26
N GLU A 150 -3.60 0.18 -3.02
CA GLU A 150 -2.46 1.10 -3.00
C GLU A 150 -2.31 1.84 -4.34
N LEU A 151 -2.52 1.15 -5.47
CA LEU A 151 -2.49 1.77 -6.80
C LEU A 151 -3.54 2.87 -7.01
N LEU A 152 -4.73 2.72 -6.43
CA LEU A 152 -5.82 3.68 -6.58
C LEU A 152 -5.74 4.82 -5.57
N ARG A 153 -5.24 4.56 -4.35
CA ARG A 153 -5.23 5.54 -3.25
C ARG A 153 -3.92 6.30 -3.11
N GLU A 154 -2.78 5.65 -3.31
CA GLU A 154 -1.48 6.26 -3.08
C GLU A 154 -1.02 7.14 -4.24
N GLU A 155 -0.24 8.17 -3.92
CA GLU A 155 0.38 9.04 -4.93
C GLU A 155 1.67 8.44 -5.52
N ARG A 156 2.27 7.44 -4.85
CA ARG A 156 3.55 6.85 -5.25
C ARG A 156 3.61 5.36 -4.98
N LEU A 157 3.80 4.56 -6.03
CA LEU A 157 3.97 3.12 -5.93
C LEU A 157 5.19 2.65 -6.74
N CYS A 158 5.92 1.66 -6.23
CA CYS A 158 7.14 1.12 -6.87
C CYS A 158 8.14 2.21 -7.32
N ASP A 159 8.31 3.24 -6.47
CA ASP A 159 9.17 4.41 -6.71
C ASP A 159 8.77 5.33 -7.88
N VAL A 160 7.64 5.05 -8.54
CA VAL A 160 7.05 5.86 -9.60
C VAL A 160 5.96 6.76 -9.02
N ILE A 161 5.94 8.02 -9.43
CA ILE A 161 4.88 8.97 -9.06
C ILE A 161 3.68 8.68 -9.94
N LEU A 162 2.58 8.27 -9.33
CA LEU A 162 1.35 7.97 -10.05
C LEU A 162 0.68 9.28 -10.46
N PRO A 163 0.23 9.40 -11.72
CA PRO A 163 -0.52 10.56 -12.15
C PRO A 163 -1.81 10.69 -11.32
N ARG A 164 -2.16 11.91 -10.90
CA ARG A 164 -3.38 12.15 -10.12
C ARG A 164 -4.62 11.71 -10.88
N ILE A 165 -5.54 11.07 -10.16
CA ILE A 165 -6.85 10.66 -10.66
C ILE A 165 -7.93 11.42 -9.90
N GLN A 166 -9.07 11.60 -10.56
CA GLN A 166 -10.23 12.17 -9.92
C GLN A 166 -10.81 11.17 -8.92
N LYS A 167 -11.21 11.64 -7.73
CA LYS A 167 -11.85 10.78 -6.73
C LYS A 167 -13.17 10.23 -7.28
N ARG A 168 -13.51 9.01 -6.87
CA ARG A 168 -14.74 8.31 -7.29
C ARG A 168 -16.00 9.15 -7.09
N SER A 169 -16.17 9.79 -5.93
CA SER A 169 -17.37 10.60 -5.63
C SER A 169 -17.64 11.68 -6.69
N VAL A 170 -16.58 12.29 -7.24
CA VAL A 170 -16.76 13.33 -8.27
C VAL A 170 -17.09 12.72 -9.64
N LEU A 171 -16.66 11.49 -9.91
CA LEU A 171 -17.01 10.78 -11.15
C LEU A 171 -18.44 10.23 -11.11
N GLU A 172 -18.91 9.83 -9.93
CA GLU A 172 -20.31 9.46 -9.68
C GLU A 172 -21.23 10.67 -9.81
N GLU A 173 -20.85 11.82 -9.23
CA GLU A 173 -21.58 13.09 -9.39
C GLU A 173 -21.67 13.54 -10.87
N ASN A 174 -20.63 13.25 -11.66
CA ASN A 174 -20.59 13.57 -13.08
C ASN A 174 -21.31 12.53 -13.97
N ASN A 175 -21.89 11.46 -13.40
CA ASN A 175 -22.47 10.32 -14.11
C ASN A 175 -21.49 9.61 -15.09
N GLU A 176 -20.18 9.74 -14.88
CA GLU A 176 -19.18 9.02 -15.69
C GLU A 176 -18.93 7.59 -15.16
N LEU A 177 -19.31 7.32 -13.92
CA LEU A 177 -19.25 6.00 -13.29
C LEU A 177 -20.53 5.71 -12.52
N GLU A 178 -20.98 4.47 -12.61
CA GLU A 178 -22.05 3.95 -11.77
C GLU A 178 -21.52 3.74 -10.33
N PRO A 179 -22.40 3.89 -9.31
CA PRO A 179 -22.04 3.65 -7.93
C PRO A 179 -21.42 2.26 -7.75
N LYS A 180 -20.42 2.16 -6.86
CA LYS A 180 -19.70 0.89 -6.65
C LYS A 180 -20.67 -0.16 -6.14
N ILE A 181 -20.91 -1.20 -6.92
CA ILE A 181 -21.50 -2.44 -6.40
C ILE A 181 -20.34 -3.21 -5.78
N SER A 182 -20.25 -3.18 -4.45
CA SER A 182 -19.31 -4.03 -3.73
C SER A 182 -19.86 -5.44 -3.70
N ALA A 183 -19.08 -6.46 -4.07
CA ALA A 183 -19.52 -7.85 -3.97
C ALA A 183 -19.89 -8.26 -2.52
N LEU A 184 -19.44 -7.50 -1.52
CA LEU A 184 -19.80 -7.68 -0.10
C LEU A 184 -21.12 -7.00 0.29
N ASP A 185 -21.59 -6.01 -0.48
CA ASP A 185 -22.89 -5.37 -0.21
C ASP A 185 -24.03 -6.24 -0.73
N ASP A 186 -23.83 -6.99 -1.83
CA ASP A 186 -24.80 -8.00 -2.31
C ASP A 186 -25.00 -9.13 -1.29
N ASP A 187 -23.93 -9.60 -0.62
CA ASP A 187 -24.02 -10.65 0.40
C ASP A 187 -24.68 -10.17 1.71
N LEU A 188 -24.67 -8.86 2.00
CA LEU A 188 -25.29 -8.27 3.20
C LEU A 188 -26.80 -8.06 3.03
N ASP A 189 -27.27 -7.78 1.81
CA ASP A 189 -28.70 -7.68 1.50
C ASP A 189 -29.38 -9.07 1.51
N ASP A 190 -28.65 -10.15 1.24
CA ASP A 190 -29.16 -11.54 1.33
C ASP A 190 -29.27 -12.07 2.79
N GLU A 191 -28.59 -11.43 3.76
CA GLU A 191 -28.59 -11.83 5.18
C GLU A 191 -29.49 -10.97 6.10
N ILE A 192 -30.31 -10.06 5.56
CA ILE A 192 -31.35 -9.37 6.35
C ILE A 192 -32.67 -10.15 6.18
N PRO A 193 -33.09 -11.01 7.14
CA PRO A 193 -34.45 -11.51 7.14
C PRO A 193 -35.36 -10.31 7.34
N SER A 194 -36.28 -10.11 6.40
CA SER A 194 -37.35 -9.12 6.50
C SER A 194 -38.30 -9.52 7.64
N ASP A 195 -37.96 -9.20 8.88
CA ASP A 195 -38.87 -9.33 10.03
C ASP A 195 -39.88 -8.15 10.00
N GLU A 196 -40.73 -8.14 8.98
CA GLU A 196 -41.97 -7.34 8.94
C GLU A 196 -43.12 -8.20 8.39
N ASP A 197 -43.57 -9.17 9.19
CA ASP A 197 -44.92 -9.74 9.08
C ASP A 197 -45.57 -9.76 10.48
N TYR A 198 -46.17 -8.64 10.85
CA TYR A 198 -47.20 -8.58 11.90
C TYR A 198 -48.57 -8.78 11.24
N ILE A 199 -49.23 -9.93 11.49
CA ILE A 199 -50.70 -10.01 11.37
C ILE A 199 -51.32 -10.67 12.62
N ASP A 200 -52.22 -9.88 13.17
CA ASP A 200 -53.16 -10.00 14.27
C ASP A 200 -54.05 -11.27 14.26
N VAL A 201 -54.28 -11.85 15.45
CA VAL A 201 -55.37 -12.81 15.72
C VAL A 201 -55.96 -12.56 17.11
N ASP A 202 -56.96 -11.68 17.15
CA ASP A 202 -58.01 -11.57 18.17
C ASP A 202 -58.91 -12.85 18.08
N THR A 203 -59.62 -13.42 19.07
CA THR A 203 -60.24 -12.95 20.32
C THR A 203 -60.63 -14.21 21.13
N LYS A 204 -60.63 -14.18 22.47
CA LYS A 204 -61.74 -14.73 23.31
C LYS A 204 -61.67 -14.30 24.78
N GLU A 205 -62.77 -13.67 25.18
CA GLU A 205 -63.14 -13.08 26.48
C GLU A 205 -62.90 -13.94 27.74
N ASN A 206 -62.55 -13.27 28.85
CA ASN A 206 -63.47 -13.13 29.99
C ASN A 206 -63.00 -12.15 31.10
N ARG A 207 -63.70 -11.01 31.19
CA ARG A 207 -64.35 -10.43 32.39
C ARG A 207 -63.60 -10.43 33.74
N ARG A 208 -63.25 -9.22 34.21
CA ARG A 208 -63.86 -8.44 35.34
C ARG A 208 -62.83 -7.68 36.18
N GLU A 209 -63.03 -6.37 36.25
CA GLU A 209 -62.49 -5.48 37.28
C GLU A 209 -62.87 -5.93 38.70
N LYS A 210 -61.95 -5.73 39.66
CA LYS A 210 -62.28 -5.19 41.00
C LYS A 210 -61.06 -4.71 41.77
N THR A 211 -61.19 -3.50 42.28
CA THR A 211 -60.31 -2.74 43.18
C THR A 211 -60.19 -3.32 44.61
N LYS A 212 -58.97 -3.16 45.17
CA LYS A 212 -58.55 -2.95 46.59
C LYS A 212 -59.37 -3.58 47.75
N LYS A 213 -58.72 -4.40 48.59
CA LYS A 213 -58.70 -4.24 50.07
C LYS A 213 -57.72 -5.16 50.81
N ASP A 214 -57.20 -4.64 51.91
CA ASP A 214 -56.32 -5.22 52.93
C ASP A 214 -56.85 -6.49 53.62
N LYS A 215 -55.93 -7.36 54.06
CA LYS A 215 -55.63 -7.71 55.48
C LYS A 215 -55.12 -9.14 55.65
N ASP A 216 -53.97 -9.21 56.32
CA ASP A 216 -53.59 -10.15 57.37
C ASP A 216 -54.08 -11.60 57.31
N ARG A 217 -53.14 -12.55 57.19
CA ARG A 217 -53.09 -13.73 58.05
C ARG A 217 -51.72 -14.41 58.02
N LYS A 218 -51.04 -14.33 59.17
CA LYS A 218 -49.92 -15.17 59.61
C LYS A 218 -50.28 -16.67 59.48
N ARG A 219 -49.32 -17.53 59.15
CA ARG A 219 -48.80 -18.60 60.06
C ARG A 219 -47.72 -19.46 59.39
N ASP A 220 -46.54 -19.40 60.00
CA ASP A 220 -45.46 -20.37 60.16
C ASP A 220 -45.38 -21.63 59.26
N ARG A 221 -44.22 -21.81 58.62
CA ARG A 221 -43.42 -23.03 58.78
C ARG A 221 -41.96 -22.81 58.43
N SER A 222 -41.14 -22.99 59.47
CA SER A 222 -39.69 -23.08 59.57
C SER A 222 -39.05 -24.13 58.67
N HIS A 223 -37.90 -23.82 58.06
CA HIS A 223 -36.67 -24.58 58.35
C HIS A 223 -35.39 -23.83 57.93
N ASP A 224 -34.46 -23.81 58.88
CA ASP A 224 -33.07 -23.37 58.90
C ASP A 224 -32.19 -23.65 57.68
N ARG A 225 -31.38 -22.65 57.32
CA ARG A 225 -29.90 -22.58 57.52
C ARG A 225 -29.40 -21.33 56.78
N GLU A 226 -29.12 -20.22 57.47
CA GLU A 226 -27.81 -19.84 58.06
C GLU A 226 -26.63 -20.08 57.08
N ARG A 227 -25.72 -19.15 56.78
CA ARG A 227 -25.29 -17.87 57.39
C ARG A 227 -24.28 -17.25 56.39
N HIS A 228 -24.41 -16.00 55.98
CA HIS A 228 -23.96 -14.78 56.68
C HIS A 228 -22.67 -14.21 56.07
N ASP A 229 -22.87 -13.13 55.32
CA ASP A 229 -22.15 -11.85 55.38
C ASP A 229 -20.85 -11.76 56.19
N LYS A 230 -19.89 -10.97 55.72
CA LYS A 230 -19.61 -9.68 56.36
C LYS A 230 -18.42 -9.01 55.72
N GLU A 231 -18.70 -7.87 55.12
CA GLU A 231 -17.86 -6.70 55.24
C GLU A 231 -17.35 -6.51 56.69
N ARG A 232 -16.10 -6.08 56.85
CA ARG A 232 -15.78 -4.74 57.39
C ARG A 232 -14.28 -4.58 57.72
N LYS A 233 -13.71 -3.54 57.12
CA LYS A 233 -12.94 -2.44 57.72
C LYS A 233 -11.64 -2.73 58.51
N ARG A 234 -10.61 -1.96 58.09
CA ARG A 234 -9.66 -1.16 58.91
C ARG A 234 -8.59 -1.98 59.67
N GLU A 235 -7.28 -1.67 59.74
CA GLU A 235 -6.49 -0.43 59.67
C GLU A 235 -5.01 -0.70 59.28
N ARG A 236 -4.29 0.37 58.87
CA ARG A 236 -2.87 0.73 59.14
C ARG A 236 -1.89 -0.41 59.53
N SER A 237 -0.71 -0.59 58.91
CA SER A 237 0.29 0.42 58.54
C SER A 237 1.59 -0.24 58.00
N ARG A 238 2.39 0.57 57.29
CA ARG A 238 3.87 0.56 57.17
C ARG A 238 4.59 -0.24 56.05
N SER A 239 5.13 0.56 55.11
CA SER A 239 6.51 0.55 54.60
C SER A 239 6.86 -0.26 53.33
N ARG A 240 6.95 0.42 52.18
CA ARG A 240 8.24 0.67 51.48
C ARG A 240 8.04 1.47 50.19
N ASP A 241 8.77 2.58 50.14
CA ASP A 241 8.97 3.48 49.02
C ASP A 241 9.38 2.81 47.69
N ARG A 242 8.77 3.28 46.60
CA ARG A 242 9.43 3.58 45.32
C ARG A 242 8.46 4.35 44.41
N GLU A 243 8.30 5.64 44.68
CA GLU A 243 7.85 6.61 43.67
C GLU A 243 9.06 7.25 42.99
N ARG A 244 8.98 7.39 41.66
CA ARG A 244 9.26 8.62 40.89
C ARG A 244 9.01 8.31 39.41
N ARG A 245 7.87 8.75 38.87
CA ARG A 245 7.66 10.05 38.18
C ARG A 245 8.62 10.20 36.98
N ARG A 246 8.12 10.06 35.75
CA ARG A 246 7.53 11.15 34.93
C ARG A 246 8.43 12.39 34.96
N GLU A 247 9.18 12.57 33.88
CA GLU A 247 9.42 13.82 33.16
C GLU A 247 10.49 13.55 32.10
N ARG A 248 10.15 13.72 30.83
CA ARG A 248 11.15 13.94 29.79
C ARG A 248 10.58 14.85 28.71
N ASP A 249 10.47 16.11 29.08
CA ASP A 249 10.62 17.20 28.15
C ASP A 249 12.01 17.11 27.52
N ARG A 250 12.05 17.19 26.19
CA ARG A 250 13.27 17.40 25.42
C ARG A 250 12.97 18.44 24.36
N GLU A 251 12.97 19.69 24.80
CA GLU A 251 13.34 20.81 23.96
C GLU A 251 14.77 20.56 23.44
N ARG A 252 14.90 20.46 22.12
CA ARG A 252 16.19 20.44 21.44
C ARG A 252 16.54 21.89 21.11
N GLU A 253 17.33 22.49 21.98
CA GLU A 253 18.04 23.71 21.67
C GLU A 253 19.02 23.51 20.51
N ARG A 254 19.08 24.55 19.69
CA ARG A 254 20.09 24.83 18.68
C ARG A 254 21.47 24.82 19.32
N ASP A 255 22.42 24.18 18.68
CA ASP A 255 23.70 24.77 18.30
C ASP A 255 24.49 23.74 17.49
N ARG A 256 24.66 24.05 16.20
CA ARG A 256 25.44 23.23 15.27
C ARG A 256 26.39 24.14 14.51
N ASP A 257 27.46 24.52 15.20
CA ASP A 257 28.62 25.12 14.57
C ASP A 257 29.38 24.08 13.71
N ARG A 258 29.62 24.47 12.46
CA ARG A 258 30.59 23.95 11.48
C ARG A 258 32.04 24.25 11.94
N PRO A 259 33.12 23.82 11.24
CA PRO A 259 33.37 22.62 10.42
C PRO A 259 34.71 21.91 10.81
N ARG A 260 34.89 20.63 10.46
CA ARG A 260 36.22 19.96 10.47
C ARG A 260 36.67 19.64 9.05
N GLU A 261 37.17 20.66 8.36
CA GLU A 261 38.06 20.51 7.21
C GLU A 261 39.50 20.77 7.69
N ARG A 262 40.22 19.75 8.15
CA ARG A 262 41.67 19.93 8.40
C ARG A 262 42.56 18.69 8.37
N ASP A 263 42.14 17.58 7.76
CA ASP A 263 42.96 16.36 7.77
C ASP A 263 43.28 15.79 6.38
N ARG A 264 43.19 16.59 5.30
CA ARG A 264 43.58 16.14 3.95
C ARG A 264 44.73 16.91 3.27
N GLU A 265 45.31 17.93 3.92
CA GLU A 265 46.43 18.69 3.34
C GLU A 265 47.82 18.19 3.75
N LYS A 266 47.95 17.31 4.75
CA LYS A 266 49.27 16.83 5.20
C LYS A 266 49.92 15.81 4.25
N GLU A 267 49.14 14.99 3.54
CA GLU A 267 49.72 13.96 2.66
C GLU A 267 50.21 14.47 1.30
N ARG A 268 49.81 15.67 0.86
CA ARG A 268 50.29 16.24 -0.41
C ARG A 268 51.64 16.95 -0.29
N ARG A 269 52.05 17.35 0.92
CA ARG A 269 53.29 18.12 1.13
C ARG A 269 54.53 17.23 1.15
N ASP A 270 54.41 15.98 1.58
CA ASP A 270 55.55 15.06 1.68
C ASP A 270 55.99 14.47 0.33
N ARG A 271 55.13 14.43 -0.69
CA ARG A 271 55.53 13.99 -2.05
C ARG A 271 56.34 15.03 -2.82
N HIS A 272 56.13 16.32 -2.57
CA HIS A 272 56.79 17.38 -3.33
C HIS A 272 58.25 17.63 -2.86
N ASP A 273 58.60 17.23 -1.64
CA ASP A 273 59.97 17.37 -1.12
C ASP A 273 60.89 16.20 -1.52
N THR A 274 60.33 15.06 -1.92
CA THR A 274 61.13 13.92 -2.40
C THR A 274 61.58 14.08 -3.85
N GLU A 275 60.81 14.78 -4.70
CA GLU A 275 61.19 15.05 -6.10
C GLU A 275 62.27 16.13 -6.21
N ARG A 276 62.22 17.18 -5.38
CA ARG A 276 63.24 18.25 -5.41
C ARG A 276 64.64 17.82 -4.96
N ARG A 277 64.77 16.70 -4.23
CA ARG A 277 66.08 16.15 -3.84
C ARG A 277 66.74 15.30 -4.94
N ARG A 278 66.00 14.83 -5.95
CA ARG A 278 66.58 14.06 -7.07
C ARG A 278 67.23 14.93 -8.14
N ASP A 279 66.84 16.19 -8.28
CA ASP A 279 67.36 17.10 -9.31
C ASP A 279 68.59 17.94 -8.92
N ARG A 280 69.10 17.81 -7.68
CA ARG A 280 70.34 18.51 -7.25
C ARG A 280 71.61 17.64 -7.28
N GLY A 281 71.56 16.49 -7.94
CA GLY A 281 72.68 15.55 -8.06
C GLY A 281 73.30 15.46 -9.45
N ARG A 282 73.18 16.49 -10.29
CA ARG A 282 73.75 16.47 -11.65
C ARG A 282 74.35 17.82 -12.04
N TYR A 283 75.53 18.08 -11.50
CA TYR A 283 76.60 18.88 -12.10
C TYR A 283 77.92 18.29 -11.64
#